data_AF-A0A4S2SC56-F1
#
_entry.id   AF-A0A4S2SC56-F1
#
_cell.length_a   1.000
_cell.length_b   1.000
_cell.length_c   1.000
_cell.angle_alpha   90.00
_cell.angle_beta   90.00
_cell.angle_gamma   90.00
#
_symmetry.space_group_name_H-M   'P 1'
#
loop_
_entity.id
_entity.type
_entity.pdbx_description
1 polymer ?
#
loop_
_entity_poly.entity_id
_entity_poly.type
_entity_poly.pdbx_seq_one_letter_code
_entity_poly.pdbx_strand_id
1 'polypeptide(L)'
;MALKTRHPDWVALKDGPPAPGFDTVNSPGLLRSIDLGGRTVVQKTTAGPVGALAVKEASLVLCAGFVVAEATARLLRTRGCDSVTFVVTGEDGHADEDLACAQYIARRAADAGTDAAEFLRRAGASRAAAELTEGVRQGAHPDDVALCLELDRFPFAVVATLENSLTVLRPCAVPSLTGEASI
;
A
#
# COMPACT_ATOMS: atom_id res chain seq x y z
N MET A 1 8.26 9.27 22.36
CA MET A 1 8.26 8.09 21.47
C MET A 1 9.16 7.01 22.05
N ALA A 2 8.63 6.15 22.93
CA ALA A 2 9.41 5.11 23.59
C ALA A 2 10.09 4.13 22.60
N LEU A 3 9.51 3.97 21.40
CA LEU A 3 10.01 3.09 20.36
C LEU A 3 11.32 3.61 19.73
N LYS A 4 11.39 4.89 19.32
CA LYS A 4 12.64 5.50 18.82
C LYS A 4 13.74 5.56 19.87
N THR A 5 13.40 5.76 21.13
CA THR A 5 14.39 5.70 22.22
C THR A 5 15.01 4.30 22.34
N ARG A 6 14.26 3.24 22.05
CA ARG A 6 14.73 1.85 22.07
C ARG A 6 15.42 1.43 20.76
N HIS A 7 15.10 2.11 19.66
CA HIS A 7 15.58 1.80 18.31
C HIS A 7 15.98 3.09 17.58
N PRO A 8 17.17 3.65 17.86
CA PRO A 8 17.60 4.94 17.33
C PRO A 8 17.89 4.90 15.82
N ASP A 9 18.14 3.72 15.27
CA ASP A 9 18.40 3.41 13.86
C ASP A 9 17.13 3.34 13.01
N TRP A 10 15.96 3.28 13.64
CA TRP A 10 14.67 3.22 12.95
C TRP A 10 14.23 4.59 12.45
N VAL A 11 13.56 4.60 11.31
CA VAL A 11 12.97 5.79 10.70
C VAL A 11 11.48 5.85 11.04
N ALA A 12 11.03 6.92 11.67
CA ALA A 12 9.63 7.12 12.03
C ALA A 12 8.96 8.09 11.05
N LEU A 13 7.82 7.71 10.49
CA LEU A 13 7.01 8.55 9.63
C LEU A 13 5.53 8.58 10.04
N LYS A 14 4.82 9.66 9.68
CA LYS A 14 3.39 9.85 9.97
C LYS A 14 2.63 10.47 8.81
N ASP A 15 1.32 10.27 8.80
CA ASP A 15 0.41 11.03 7.94
C ASP A 15 0.32 12.50 8.36
N GLY A 16 -0.02 13.38 7.41
CA GLY A 16 -0.26 14.80 7.67
C GLY A 16 1.02 15.58 7.99
N PRO A 17 0.92 16.73 8.71
CA PRO A 17 2.03 17.65 8.87
C PRO A 17 3.20 17.04 9.67
N PRO A 18 4.44 17.53 9.47
CA PRO A 18 5.58 17.17 10.32
C PRO A 18 5.25 17.35 11.82
N ALA A 19 5.75 16.45 12.66
CA ALA A 19 5.52 16.51 14.10
C ALA A 19 6.75 16.04 14.89
N PRO A 20 6.98 16.57 16.11
CA PRO A 20 8.07 16.13 16.96
C PRO A 20 8.08 14.61 17.19
N GLY A 21 9.26 14.00 17.07
CA GLY A 21 9.46 12.56 17.26
C GLY A 21 9.24 11.70 16.00
N PHE A 22 8.95 12.31 14.86
CA PHE A 22 8.96 11.69 13.54
C PHE A 22 10.08 12.27 12.69
N ASP A 23 10.73 11.43 11.89
CA ASP A 23 11.85 11.83 11.03
C ASP A 23 11.36 12.39 9.69
N THR A 24 10.19 11.95 9.22
CA THR A 24 9.57 12.42 7.97
C THR A 24 8.05 12.20 8.00
N VAL A 25 7.39 12.51 6.89
CA VAL A 25 5.96 12.31 6.66
C VAL A 25 5.72 11.20 5.64
N ASN A 26 4.49 10.67 5.60
CA ASN A 26 4.05 9.61 4.70
C ASN A 26 3.79 10.15 3.27
N SER A 27 4.83 10.70 2.64
CA SER A 27 4.79 11.21 1.26
C SER A 27 5.79 10.41 0.41
N PRO A 28 5.34 9.62 -0.59
CA PRO A 28 6.23 8.93 -1.52
C PRO A 28 7.28 9.84 -2.18
N GLY A 29 6.89 11.07 -2.54
CA GLY A 29 7.77 12.06 -3.16
C GLY A 29 8.92 12.47 -2.25
N LEU A 30 8.64 12.70 -0.95
CA LEU A 30 9.68 12.98 0.04
C LEU A 30 10.51 11.73 0.35
N LEU A 31 9.88 10.57 0.51
CA LEU A 31 10.56 9.31 0.83
C LEU A 31 11.55 8.88 -0.25
N ARG A 32 11.31 9.22 -1.52
CA ARG A 32 12.23 8.95 -2.63
C ARG A 32 13.61 9.59 -2.45
N SER A 33 13.72 10.63 -1.63
CA SER A 33 14.98 11.33 -1.34
C SER A 33 15.73 10.80 -0.11
N ILE A 34 15.15 9.81 0.60
CA ILE A 34 15.69 9.29 1.86
C ILE A 34 16.21 7.87 1.62
N ASP A 35 17.46 7.60 2.03
CA ASP A 35 18.00 6.23 2.03
C ASP A 35 17.41 5.43 3.21
N LEU A 36 16.51 4.52 2.88
CA LEU A 36 15.88 3.58 3.80
C LEU A 36 16.48 2.16 3.71
N GLY A 37 17.55 1.98 2.91
CA GLY A 37 18.19 0.69 2.69
C GLY A 37 18.60 0.02 4.01
N GLY A 38 18.09 -1.19 4.24
CA GLY A 38 18.39 -1.99 5.43
C GLY A 38 17.81 -1.45 6.76
N ARG A 39 16.99 -0.39 6.72
CA ARG A 39 16.40 0.22 7.92
C ARG A 39 15.00 -0.29 8.19
N THR A 40 14.62 -0.34 9.47
CA THR A 40 13.22 -0.50 9.85
C THR A 40 12.51 0.85 9.81
N VAL A 41 11.37 0.89 9.12
CA VAL A 41 10.48 2.04 9.07
C VAL A 41 9.29 1.79 9.97
N VAL A 42 9.01 2.73 10.86
CA VAL A 42 7.80 2.73 11.69
C VAL A 42 6.89 3.81 11.19
N GLN A 43 5.71 3.39 10.75
CA GLN A 43 4.71 4.28 10.19
C GLN A 43 3.52 4.38 11.15
N LYS A 44 3.12 5.62 11.47
CA LYS A 44 1.86 5.90 12.16
C LYS A 44 0.86 6.46 11.15
N THR A 45 -0.12 5.65 10.76
CA THR A 45 -1.22 6.09 9.89
C THR A 45 -2.52 6.28 10.65
N THR A 46 -3.41 7.07 10.05
CA THR A 46 -4.79 7.26 10.52
C THR A 46 -5.62 6.00 10.30
N ALA A 47 -5.37 5.28 9.21
CA ALA A 47 -6.04 4.02 8.85
C ALA A 47 -5.51 2.78 9.62
N GLY A 48 -4.47 2.93 10.44
CA GLY A 48 -3.79 1.84 11.14
C GLY A 48 -4.71 0.90 11.94
N PRO A 49 -5.72 1.39 12.68
CA PRO A 49 -6.65 0.53 13.41
C PRO A 49 -7.48 -0.40 12.53
N VAL A 50 -7.89 0.06 11.34
CA VAL A 50 -8.67 -0.73 10.38
C VAL A 50 -7.83 -1.89 9.84
N GLY A 51 -6.58 -1.60 9.46
CA GLY A 51 -5.62 -2.62 9.02
C GLY A 51 -5.31 -3.63 10.12
N ALA A 52 -5.14 -3.18 11.37
CA ALA A 52 -4.87 -4.08 12.50
C ALA A 52 -6.03 -5.02 12.83
N LEU A 53 -7.28 -4.58 12.68
CA LEU A 53 -8.45 -5.43 12.88
C LEU A 53 -8.55 -6.51 11.79
N ALA A 54 -8.28 -6.15 10.52
CA ALA A 54 -8.31 -7.08 9.40
C ALA A 54 -7.27 -8.22 9.54
N VAL A 55 -6.11 -7.96 10.17
CA VAL A 55 -5.05 -8.95 10.39
C VAL A 55 -5.42 -10.04 11.38
N LYS A 56 -6.37 -9.81 12.30
CA LYS A 56 -6.64 -10.77 13.38
C LYS A 56 -7.41 -12.01 12.92
N GLU A 57 -8.23 -11.89 11.88
CA GLU A 57 -9.17 -12.95 11.47
C GLU A 57 -8.84 -13.59 10.11
N ALA A 58 -7.99 -12.96 9.31
CA ALA A 58 -7.65 -13.46 7.97
C ALA A 58 -6.38 -14.32 7.97
N SER A 59 -6.38 -15.37 7.15
CA SER A 59 -5.21 -16.25 6.94
C SER A 59 -4.09 -15.59 6.12
N LEU A 60 -4.42 -14.52 5.39
CA LEU A 60 -3.51 -13.70 4.61
C LEU A 60 -4.04 -12.26 4.57
N VAL A 61 -3.21 -11.29 4.96
CA VAL A 61 -3.50 -9.86 4.78
C VAL A 61 -2.45 -9.24 3.89
N LEU A 62 -2.92 -8.48 2.91
CA LEU A 62 -2.10 -7.79 1.93
C LEU A 62 -2.34 -6.28 2.03
N CYS A 63 -1.26 -5.51 2.04
CA CYS A 63 -1.34 -4.09 1.73
C CYS A 63 -1.25 -3.93 0.21
N ALA A 64 -2.26 -3.29 -0.36
CA ALA A 64 -2.44 -3.20 -1.80
C ALA A 64 -2.42 -1.73 -2.26
N GLY A 65 -2.02 -1.52 -3.51
CA GLY A 65 -1.96 -0.23 -4.19
C GLY A 65 -1.59 -0.46 -5.65
N PHE A 66 -1.77 0.55 -6.51
CA PHE A 66 -1.48 0.42 -7.94
C PHE A 66 -0.02 0.01 -8.22
N VAL A 67 0.92 0.48 -7.40
CA VAL A 67 2.35 0.18 -7.50
C VAL A 67 2.73 -1.30 -7.32
N VAL A 68 1.82 -2.11 -6.75
CA VAL A 68 2.01 -3.55 -6.46
C VAL A 68 0.80 -4.39 -6.91
N ALA A 69 -0.04 -3.85 -7.79
CA ALA A 69 -1.36 -4.42 -8.06
C ALA A 69 -1.29 -5.81 -8.71
N GLU A 70 -0.45 -6.02 -9.72
CA GLU A 70 -0.29 -7.31 -10.39
C GLU A 70 0.39 -8.34 -9.47
N ALA A 71 1.37 -7.93 -8.66
CA ALA A 71 1.95 -8.82 -7.68
C ALA A 71 0.90 -9.29 -6.66
N THR A 72 0.04 -8.38 -6.21
CA THR A 72 -1.09 -8.68 -5.34
C THR A 72 -2.08 -9.64 -6.02
N ALA A 73 -2.53 -9.32 -7.23
CA ALA A 73 -3.46 -10.14 -8.00
C ALA A 73 -2.92 -11.55 -8.27
N ARG A 74 -1.64 -11.67 -8.61
CA ARG A 74 -0.96 -12.97 -8.80
C ARG A 74 -0.89 -13.77 -7.51
N LEU A 75 -0.58 -13.14 -6.38
CA LEU A 75 -0.54 -13.84 -5.11
C LEU A 75 -1.92 -14.39 -4.75
N LEU A 76 -3.00 -13.62 -4.99
CA LEU A 76 -4.37 -14.09 -4.81
C LEU A 76 -4.69 -15.30 -5.70
N ARG A 77 -4.32 -15.27 -6.99
CA ARG A 77 -4.51 -16.40 -7.92
C ARG A 77 -3.76 -17.65 -7.48
N THR A 78 -2.48 -17.52 -7.15
CA THR A 78 -1.61 -18.65 -6.78
C THR A 78 -2.00 -19.29 -5.45
N ARG A 79 -2.54 -18.51 -4.50
CA ARG A 79 -3.00 -19.02 -3.22
C ARG A 79 -4.36 -19.72 -3.29
N GLY A 80 -5.12 -19.54 -4.38
CA GLY A 80 -6.44 -20.15 -4.54
C GLY A 80 -7.40 -19.77 -3.40
N CYS A 81 -7.47 -18.48 -3.07
CA CYS A 81 -8.27 -18.01 -1.93
C CYS A 81 -9.77 -18.27 -2.18
N ASP A 82 -10.45 -18.91 -1.21
CA ASP A 82 -11.90 -19.19 -1.29
C ASP A 82 -12.74 -17.89 -1.33
N SER A 83 -12.28 -16.86 -0.62
CA SER A 83 -12.86 -15.53 -0.62
C SER A 83 -11.78 -14.47 -0.43
N VAL A 84 -12.02 -13.30 -1.03
CA VAL A 84 -11.15 -12.13 -0.90
C VAL A 84 -12.00 -10.93 -0.54
N THR A 85 -11.66 -10.27 0.57
CA THR A 85 -12.30 -9.04 1.01
C THR A 85 -11.35 -7.88 0.81
N PHE A 86 -11.78 -6.87 0.06
CA PHE A 86 -11.05 -5.62 -0.08
C PHE A 86 -11.56 -4.63 0.97
N VAL A 87 -10.65 -4.12 1.78
CA VAL A 87 -10.95 -3.11 2.80
C VAL A 87 -10.51 -1.75 2.27
N VAL A 88 -11.48 -0.92 1.89
CA VAL A 88 -11.27 0.49 1.54
C VAL A 88 -11.02 1.24 2.85
N THR A 89 -9.86 1.90 2.98
CA THR A 89 -9.41 2.45 4.27
C THR A 89 -9.52 3.96 4.36
N GLY A 90 -9.49 4.65 3.22
CA GLY A 90 -9.69 6.10 3.17
C GLY A 90 -11.15 6.50 3.37
N GLU A 91 -11.34 7.69 3.94
CA GLU A 91 -12.64 8.37 4.03
C GLU A 91 -13.77 7.50 4.62
N ASP A 92 -13.47 6.78 5.72
CA ASP A 92 -14.41 5.86 6.38
C ASP A 92 -15.02 4.82 5.42
N GLY A 93 -14.23 4.35 4.45
CA GLY A 93 -14.63 3.34 3.47
C GLY A 93 -15.19 3.90 2.15
N HIS A 94 -15.10 5.21 1.94
CA HIS A 94 -15.68 5.89 0.77
C HIS A 94 -14.63 6.50 -0.18
N ALA A 95 -13.34 6.23 0.06
CA ALA A 95 -12.26 6.70 -0.80
C ALA A 95 -12.37 6.12 -2.22
N ASP A 96 -12.59 6.99 -3.20
CA ASP A 96 -12.76 6.63 -4.61
C ASP A 96 -11.51 6.00 -5.21
N GLU A 97 -10.33 6.48 -4.81
CA GLU A 97 -9.02 5.97 -5.23
C GLU A 97 -8.74 4.57 -4.70
N ASP A 98 -9.04 4.31 -3.42
CA ASP A 98 -8.93 3.00 -2.79
C ASP A 98 -9.91 2.02 -3.45
N LEU A 99 -11.15 2.44 -3.69
CA LEU A 99 -12.17 1.61 -4.34
C LEU A 99 -11.79 1.28 -5.78
N ALA A 100 -11.28 2.25 -6.54
CA ALA A 100 -10.79 2.01 -7.90
C ALA A 100 -9.64 1.01 -7.91
N CYS A 101 -8.68 1.12 -6.99
CA CYS A 101 -7.58 0.18 -6.87
C CYS A 101 -8.06 -1.24 -6.49
N ALA A 102 -8.96 -1.34 -5.52
CA ALA A 102 -9.55 -2.61 -5.09
C ALA A 102 -10.28 -3.32 -6.23
N GLN A 103 -11.12 -2.59 -6.98
CA GLN A 103 -11.84 -3.14 -8.13
C GLN A 103 -10.89 -3.56 -9.25
N TYR A 104 -9.82 -2.80 -9.50
CA TYR A 104 -8.79 -3.20 -10.45
C TYR A 104 -8.14 -4.52 -10.06
N ILE A 105 -7.65 -4.65 -8.82
CA ILE A 105 -6.97 -5.86 -8.36
C ILE A 105 -7.93 -7.06 -8.37
N ALA A 106 -9.20 -6.87 -7.96
CA ALA A 106 -10.21 -7.92 -8.02
C ALA A 106 -10.43 -8.43 -9.45
N ARG A 107 -10.61 -7.53 -10.42
CA ARG A 107 -10.75 -7.90 -11.83
C ARG A 107 -9.47 -8.53 -12.38
N ARG A 108 -8.31 -7.97 -12.05
CA ARG A 108 -7.01 -8.47 -12.50
C ARG A 108 -6.66 -9.85 -11.91
N ALA A 109 -7.18 -10.17 -10.73
CA ALA A 109 -7.08 -11.50 -10.13
C ALA A 109 -8.00 -12.52 -10.83
N ALA A 110 -9.15 -12.09 -11.35
CA ALA A 110 -10.04 -12.95 -12.14
C ALA A 110 -9.59 -13.10 -13.60
N ASP A 111 -9.05 -12.04 -14.19
CA ASP A 111 -8.64 -11.97 -15.59
C ASP A 111 -7.25 -11.33 -15.77
N ALA A 112 -6.36 -12.16 -16.29
CA ALA A 112 -5.06 -11.87 -16.92
C ALA A 112 -4.96 -10.49 -17.62
N GLY A 113 -5.98 -10.20 -18.43
CA GLY A 113 -6.00 -9.13 -19.42
C GLY A 113 -6.69 -7.85 -18.98
N THR A 114 -7.09 -7.73 -17.71
CA THR A 114 -7.79 -6.52 -17.23
C THR A 114 -6.92 -5.27 -17.42
N ASP A 115 -7.41 -4.32 -18.21
CA ASP A 115 -6.79 -3.01 -18.41
C ASP A 115 -6.97 -2.10 -17.17
N ALA A 116 -5.92 -1.36 -16.84
CA ALA A 116 -5.87 -0.48 -15.67
C ALA A 116 -6.36 0.95 -15.96
N ALA A 117 -6.47 1.35 -17.24
CA ALA A 117 -6.63 2.76 -17.63
C ALA A 117 -7.84 3.43 -16.98
N GLU A 118 -9.00 2.75 -16.95
CA GLU A 118 -10.21 3.29 -16.33
C GLU A 118 -10.05 3.54 -14.83
N PHE A 119 -9.40 2.60 -14.12
CA PHE A 119 -9.21 2.65 -12.67
C PHE A 119 -8.20 3.72 -12.27
N LEU A 120 -7.09 3.82 -13.00
CA LEU A 120 -6.10 4.89 -12.81
C LEU A 120 -6.72 6.26 -13.04
N ARG A 121 -7.54 6.41 -14.08
CA ARG A 121 -8.27 7.66 -14.34
C ARG A 121 -9.22 8.02 -13.20
N ARG A 122 -9.97 7.04 -12.68
CA ARG A 122 -10.89 7.27 -11.54
C ARG A 122 -10.13 7.66 -10.28
N ALA A 123 -9.04 6.96 -9.95
CA ALA A 123 -8.22 7.28 -8.80
C ALA A 123 -7.56 8.66 -8.90
N GLY A 124 -7.06 9.03 -10.09
CA GLY A 124 -6.49 10.36 -10.33
C GLY A 124 -7.51 11.50 -10.33
N ALA A 125 -8.80 11.20 -10.51
CA ALA A 125 -9.90 12.16 -10.42
C ALA A 125 -10.57 12.18 -9.04
N SER A 126 -10.05 11.43 -8.06
CA SER A 126 -10.61 11.37 -6.71
C SER A 126 -10.44 12.69 -5.95
N ARG A 127 -11.27 12.89 -4.92
CA ARG A 127 -11.12 14.00 -3.98
C ARG A 127 -9.73 14.01 -3.32
N ALA A 128 -9.23 12.84 -2.89
CA ALA A 128 -7.93 12.73 -2.26
C ALA A 128 -6.79 13.16 -3.21
N ALA A 129 -6.85 12.78 -4.49
CA ALA A 129 -5.88 13.20 -5.50
C ALA A 129 -5.91 14.73 -5.73
N ALA A 130 -7.11 15.33 -5.79
CA ALA A 130 -7.27 16.77 -5.89
C ALA A 130 -6.68 17.50 -4.67
N GLU A 131 -7.02 17.06 -3.45
CA GLU A 131 -6.51 17.66 -2.21
C GLU A 131 -4.99 17.57 -2.05
N LEU A 132 -4.38 16.47 -2.53
CA LEU A 132 -2.92 16.32 -2.56
C LEU A 132 -2.29 17.27 -3.59
N THR A 133 -2.87 17.36 -4.79
CA THR A 133 -2.37 18.21 -5.87
C THR A 133 -2.47 19.70 -5.53
N GLU A 134 -3.57 20.11 -4.89
CA GLU A 134 -3.82 21.49 -4.47
C GLU A 134 -3.09 21.86 -3.16
N GLY A 135 -2.37 20.90 -2.54
CA GLY A 135 -1.62 21.14 -1.31
C GLY A 135 -2.50 21.36 -0.07
N VAL A 136 -3.77 20.94 -0.12
CA VAL A 136 -4.70 21.01 1.02
C VAL A 136 -4.19 20.14 2.17
N ARG A 137 -3.65 18.96 1.85
CA ARG A 137 -3.06 18.04 2.82
C ARG A 137 -1.62 18.44 3.15
N GLN A 138 -1.39 18.85 4.39
CA GLN A 138 -0.06 19.17 4.88
C GLN A 138 0.85 17.94 4.84
N GLY A 139 2.10 18.12 4.41
CA GLY A 139 3.07 17.04 4.26
C GLY A 139 3.00 16.31 2.91
N ALA A 140 2.20 16.78 1.96
CA ALA A 140 2.18 16.29 0.58
C ALA A 140 3.35 16.85 -0.25
N HIS A 141 3.77 16.09 -1.26
CA HIS A 141 4.73 16.46 -2.29
C HIS A 141 4.03 16.49 -3.66
N PRO A 142 4.40 17.40 -4.59
CA PRO A 142 3.75 17.51 -5.91
C PRO A 142 3.68 16.20 -6.71
N ASP A 143 4.69 15.32 -6.52
CA ASP A 143 4.76 14.03 -7.21
C ASP A 143 3.94 12.92 -6.55
N ASP A 144 3.34 13.12 -5.36
CA ASP A 144 2.72 12.03 -4.58
C ASP A 144 1.60 11.33 -5.36
N VAL A 145 0.74 12.09 -6.04
CA VAL A 145 -0.35 11.52 -6.84
C VAL A 145 0.20 10.69 -8.00
N ALA A 146 1.19 11.21 -8.72
CA ALA A 146 1.81 10.50 -9.84
C ALA A 146 2.48 9.20 -9.38
N LEU A 147 3.20 9.24 -8.25
CA LEU A 147 3.86 8.07 -7.67
C LEU A 147 2.86 7.02 -7.18
N CYS A 148 1.75 7.43 -6.55
CA CYS A 148 0.69 6.52 -6.12
C CYS A 148 -0.05 5.85 -7.30
N LEU A 149 -0.07 6.51 -8.47
CA LEU A 149 -0.71 6.02 -9.69
C LEU A 149 0.25 5.26 -10.62
N GLU A 150 1.53 5.10 -10.26
CA GLU A 150 2.42 4.21 -11.01
C GLU A 150 1.89 2.78 -10.94
N LEU A 151 1.69 2.17 -12.11
CA LEU A 151 1.20 0.79 -12.20
C LEU A 151 2.36 -0.20 -12.09
N ASP A 152 2.25 -1.15 -11.17
CA ASP A 152 3.13 -2.32 -11.04
C ASP A 152 4.63 -1.99 -10.95
N ARG A 153 4.95 -0.86 -10.32
CA ARG A 153 6.32 -0.39 -10.10
C ARG A 153 7.18 -1.42 -9.35
N PHE A 154 6.60 -2.16 -8.43
CA PHE A 154 7.31 -3.09 -7.56
C PHE A 154 6.83 -4.54 -7.76
N PRO A 155 7.74 -5.50 -8.05
CA PRO A 155 7.38 -6.87 -8.42
C PRO A 155 7.12 -7.79 -7.21
N PHE A 156 6.63 -7.25 -6.10
CA PHE A 156 6.35 -8.00 -4.88
C PHE A 156 5.00 -7.58 -4.28
N ALA A 157 4.33 -8.51 -3.61
CA ALA A 157 3.18 -8.19 -2.78
C ALA A 157 3.66 -7.75 -1.39
N VAL A 158 2.87 -6.97 -0.66
CA VAL A 158 3.19 -6.56 0.71
C VAL A 158 2.29 -7.34 1.67
N VAL A 159 2.87 -8.24 2.47
CA VAL A 159 2.14 -9.06 3.44
C VAL A 159 2.19 -8.41 4.81
N ALA A 160 1.03 -8.32 5.46
CA ALA A 160 0.89 -7.85 6.84
C ALA A 160 0.76 -9.03 7.80
N THR A 161 1.59 -9.06 8.85
CA THR A 161 1.52 -10.04 9.94
C THR A 161 1.50 -9.33 11.29
N LEU A 162 0.89 -9.95 12.30
CA LEU A 162 0.93 -9.45 13.67
C LEU A 162 2.12 -10.06 14.42
N GLU A 163 3.05 -9.24 14.89
CA GLU A 163 4.24 -9.64 15.65
C GLU A 163 4.39 -8.80 16.91
N ASN A 164 4.35 -9.42 18.09
CA ASN A 164 4.58 -8.75 19.37
C ASN A 164 3.79 -7.43 19.51
N SER A 165 2.51 -7.44 19.12
CA SER A 165 1.56 -6.29 19.08
C SER A 165 1.74 -5.25 17.96
N LEU A 166 2.70 -5.45 17.05
CA LEU A 166 2.90 -4.60 15.88
C LEU A 166 2.41 -5.29 14.62
N THR A 167 1.75 -4.55 13.74
CA THR A 167 1.52 -4.98 12.37
C THR A 167 2.80 -4.75 11.57
N VAL A 168 3.43 -5.83 11.13
CA VAL A 168 4.68 -5.80 10.37
C VAL A 168 4.39 -6.08 8.91
N LEU A 169 4.87 -5.19 8.04
CA LEU A 169 4.74 -5.31 6.60
C LEU A 169 6.05 -5.84 6.01
N ARG A 170 5.99 -6.89 5.19
CA ARG A 170 7.15 -7.42 4.48
C ARG A 170 6.86 -7.70 3.00
N PRO A 171 7.84 -7.49 2.12
CA PRO A 171 7.71 -7.90 0.73
C PRO A 171 7.64 -9.43 0.64
N CYS A 172 6.72 -9.92 -0.18
CA CYS A 172 6.56 -11.32 -0.53
C CYS A 172 6.77 -11.48 -2.03
N ALA A 173 7.82 -12.22 -2.40
CA ALA A 173 8.10 -12.54 -3.79
C ALA A 173 6.97 -13.40 -4.37
N VAL A 174 6.52 -13.07 -5.57
CA VAL A 174 5.42 -13.79 -6.22
C VAL A 174 5.99 -14.68 -7.34
N PRO A 175 5.84 -16.02 -7.25
CA PRO A 175 6.44 -16.95 -8.21
C PRO A 175 6.04 -16.64 -9.65
N SER A 176 7.02 -16.56 -10.55
CA SER A 176 6.83 -16.48 -12.01
C SER A 176 5.87 -17.57 -12.49
N LEU A 177 4.85 -17.21 -13.28
CA LEU A 177 3.97 -18.20 -13.93
C LEU A 177 4.65 -18.93 -15.12
N THR A 178 5.97 -18.78 -15.29
CA THR A 178 6.75 -19.51 -16.29
C THR A 178 6.99 -20.95 -15.84
N GLY A 179 5.92 -21.75 -15.88
CA GLY A 179 6.00 -23.16 -16.16
C GLY A 179 5.62 -23.37 -17.61
N GLU A 180 6.55 -23.11 -18.54
CA GLU A 180 6.47 -23.79 -19.83
C GLU A 180 6.66 -25.27 -19.51
N ALA A 181 5.56 -26.02 -19.58
CA ALA A 181 5.63 -27.45 -19.73
C ALA A 181 6.41 -27.72 -21.02
N SER A 182 7.71 -27.97 -20.88
CA SER A 182 8.47 -28.64 -21.94
C SER A 182 7.90 -30.05 -22.04
N ILE A 183 7.24 -30.29 -23.17
CA ILE A 183 6.74 -31.59 -23.64
C ILE A 183 7.93 -32.48 -23.94
#